data_AF-A0A2A6F6V8-F1
#
_entry.id   AF-A0A2A6F6V8-F1
#
_cell.length_a   1.000
_cell.length_b   1.000
_cell.length_c   1.000
_cell.angle_alpha   90.00
_cell.angle_beta   90.00
_cell.angle_gamma   90.00
#
_symmetry.space_group_name_H-M   'P 1'
#
loop_
_entity.id
_entity.type
_entity.pdbx_description
1 polymer ?
#
loop_
_entity_poly.entity_id
_entity_poly.type
_entity_poly.pdbx_seq_one_letter_code
_entity_poly.pdbx_strand_id
1 'polypeptide(L)' 'MTATPRADHIYQRAYLLAESGVHDRAAEIVAMLVTEGYPEAVDLLNTDNIRADLRRACEVAAPRRPRLL' A
#
# COMPACT_ATOMS: atom_id res chain seq x y z
N MET A 1 4.58 3.13 21.41
CA MET A 1 4.19 4.21 20.49
C MET A 1 2.73 4.00 20.15
N THR A 2 1.83 4.83 20.66
CA THR A 2 0.39 4.71 20.38
C THR A 2 0.14 5.21 18.96
N ALA A 3 -0.15 4.28 18.04
CA ALA A 3 -0.68 4.64 16.73
C ALA A 3 -1.95 5.48 16.94
N THR A 4 -2.07 6.58 16.23
CA THR A 4 -3.31 7.35 16.23
C THR A 4 -4.36 6.57 15.43
N PRO A 5 -5.65 6.64 15.76
CA PRO A 5 -6.70 6.00 14.97
C PRO A 5 -6.64 6.33 13.47
N ARG A 6 -6.06 7.49 13.14
CA ARG A 6 -5.81 7.94 11.77
C ARG A 6 -4.66 7.19 11.08
N ALA A 7 -3.56 6.92 11.79
CA ALA A 7 -2.46 6.13 11.25
C ALA A 7 -2.91 4.68 10.97
N ASP A 8 -3.68 4.08 11.89
CA ASP A 8 -4.23 2.73 11.69
C ASP A 8 -5.14 2.66 10.46
N HIS A 9 -5.96 3.69 10.26
CA HIS A 9 -6.80 3.80 9.07
C HIS A 9 -5.98 3.89 7.78
N ILE A 10 -4.89 4.66 7.77
CA ILE A 10 -3.99 4.77 6.61
C ILE A 10 -3.34 3.43 6.29
N TYR A 11 -2.86 2.70 7.30
CA TYR A 11 -2.32 1.35 7.10
C TYR A 11 -3.36 0.42 6.51
N GLN A 12 -4.55 0.36 7.10
CA GLN A 12 -5.62 -0.50 6.61
C GLN A 12 -6.02 -0.16 5.17
N ARG A 13 -6.14 1.13 4.85
CA ARG A 13 -6.47 1.59 3.49
C ARG A 13 -5.37 1.24 2.48
N ALA A 14 -4.11 1.38 2.86
CA ALA A 14 -2.96 0.99 2.03
C ALA A 14 -2.97 -0.51 1.69
N TYR A 15 -3.25 -1.38 2.67
CA TYR A 15 -3.36 -2.82 2.44
C TYR A 15 -4.54 -3.18 1.54
N LEU A 16 -5.71 -2.57 1.73
CA LEU A 16 -6.86 -2.79 0.84
C LEU A 16 -6.55 -2.40 -0.61
N LEU A 17 -5.82 -1.29 -0.81
CA LEU A 17 -5.37 -0.88 -2.14
C LEU A 17 -4.36 -1.87 -2.73
N ALA A 18 -3.43 -2.40 -1.94
CA ALA A 18 -2.49 -3.42 -2.39
C ALA A 18 -3.19 -4.73 -2.77
N GLU A 19 -4.12 -5.19 -1.93
CA GLU A 19 -4.89 -6.43 -2.12
C GLU A 19 -5.88 -6.36 -3.29
N SER A 20 -6.29 -5.15 -3.69
CA SER A 20 -7.17 -4.97 -4.85
C SER A 20 -6.53 -5.39 -6.17
N GLY A 21 -5.19 -5.46 -6.24
CA GLY A 21 -4.45 -5.73 -7.47
C GLY A 21 -4.52 -4.61 -8.51
N VAL A 22 -5.08 -3.44 -8.15
CA VAL A 22 -5.13 -2.24 -9.02
C VAL A 22 -3.76 -1.56 -9.11
N HIS A 23 -2.98 -1.66 -8.04
CA HIS A 23 -1.66 -1.04 -7.93
C HIS A 23 -0.59 -2.11 -7.78
N ASP A 24 0.48 -2.00 -8.56
CA ASP A 24 1.60 -2.95 -8.54
C ASP A 24 2.77 -2.44 -7.69
N ARG A 25 2.70 -1.17 -7.24
CA ARG A 25 3.80 -0.48 -6.57
C ARG A 25 3.29 0.27 -5.34
N ALA A 26 4.04 0.15 -4.24
CA ALA A 26 3.77 0.91 -3.02
C ALA A 26 3.71 2.44 -3.25
N ALA A 27 4.49 2.96 -4.20
CA ALA A 27 4.45 4.39 -4.54
C ALA A 27 3.10 4.84 -5.13
N GLU A 28 2.42 3.99 -5.89
CA GLU A 28 1.09 4.29 -6.46
C GLU A 28 0.02 4.29 -5.36
N ILE A 29 0.13 3.37 -4.41
CA ILE A 29 -0.72 3.32 -3.22
C ILE A 29 -0.56 4.59 -2.37
N VAL A 30 0.68 5.02 -2.15
CA VAL A 30 0.96 6.28 -1.42
C VAL A 30 0.36 7.48 -2.17
N ALA A 31 0.53 7.56 -3.49
CA ALA A 31 -0.02 8.65 -4.29
C ALA A 31 -1.56 8.68 -4.24
N MET A 32 -2.20 7.51 -4.24
CA MET A 32 -3.66 7.40 -4.09
C MET A 32 -4.12 7.92 -2.73
N LEU A 33 -3.46 7.52 -1.64
CA LEU A 33 -3.80 7.98 -0.28
C LEU A 33 -3.63 9.49 -0.12
N VAL A 34 -2.59 10.08 -0.73
CA VAL A 34 -2.42 11.54 -0.76
C VAL A 34 -3.60 12.21 -1.47
N THR A 35 -4.06 11.64 -2.58
CA THR A 35 -5.23 12.13 -3.33
C THR A 35 -6.54 11.97 -2.55
N GLU A 36 -6.65 10.93 -1.72
CA GLU A 36 -7.79 10.70 -0.81
C GLU A 36 -7.78 11.63 0.42
N GLY A 37 -6.73 12.45 0.62
CA GLY A 37 -6.64 13.43 1.71
C GLY A 37 -5.80 12.98 2.91
N TYR A 38 -4.89 12.01 2.72
CA TYR A 38 -3.94 11.54 3.72
C TYR A 38 -2.50 11.92 3.32
N PRO A 39 -2.11 13.21 3.36
CA PRO A 39 -0.76 13.65 3.00
C PRO A 39 0.32 12.98 3.87
N GLU A 40 0.02 12.67 5.13
CA GLU A 40 0.91 11.98 6.06
C GLU A 40 1.25 10.53 5.65
N ALA A 41 0.53 9.95 4.68
CA ALA A 41 0.84 8.63 4.13
C ALA A 41 2.24 8.58 3.51
N VAL A 42 2.75 9.72 3.02
CA VAL A 42 4.11 9.83 2.50
C VAL A 42 5.13 9.47 3.57
N ASP A 43 4.98 9.98 4.79
CA ASP A 43 5.94 9.73 5.86
C ASP A 43 5.67 8.40 6.55
N LEU A 44 4.39 8.10 6.83
CA LEU A 44 3.97 6.90 7.55
C LEU A 44 4.34 5.62 6.80
N LEU A 45 4.19 5.61 5.46
CA LEU A 45 4.40 4.41 4.66
C LEU A 45 5.81 4.32 4.05
N ASN A 46 6.64 5.36 4.21
CA ASN A 46 8.00 5.39 3.65
C ASN A 46 9.04 4.78 4.59
N THR A 47 8.74 3.60 5.11
CA THR A 47 9.74 2.73 5.76
C THR A 47 9.94 1.47 4.94
N ASP A 48 11.15 0.92 4.94
CA ASP A 48 11.49 -0.25 4.13
C ASP A 48 10.58 -1.45 4.43
N ASN A 49 10.26 -1.67 5.72
CA ASN A 49 9.39 -2.77 6.14
C ASN A 49 7.97 -2.63 5.56
N ILE A 50 7.36 -1.45 5.68
CA ILE A 50 6.01 -1.21 5.18
C ILE A 50 5.97 -1.31 3.65
N ARG A 51 6.99 -0.76 2.96
CA ARG A 51 7.08 -0.85 1.49
C ARG A 51 7.26 -2.29 1.02
N ALA A 52 8.05 -3.09 1.74
CA ALA A 52 8.23 -4.51 1.44
C ALA A 52 6.94 -5.30 1.62
N ASP A 53 6.18 -5.01 2.68
CA ASP A 53 4.91 -5.69 2.94
C ASP A 53 3.81 -5.30 1.94
N LEU A 54 3.68 -4.01 1.61
CA LEU A 54 2.76 -3.56 0.56
C LEU A 54 3.11 -4.17 -0.79
N ARG A 55 4.41 -4.26 -1.13
CA ARG A 55 4.85 -4.94 -2.34
C ARG A 55 4.45 -6.42 -2.34
N ARG A 56 4.65 -7.12 -1.23
CA ARG A 56 4.24 -8.54 -1.10
C ARG A 56 2.72 -8.69 -1.28
N ALA A 57 1.93 -7.79 -0.72
CA ALA A 57 0.48 -7.78 -0.87
C ALA A 57 0.07 -7.58 -2.34
N CYS A 58 0.69 -6.63 -3.04
CA CYS A 58 0.51 -6.43 -4.49
C CYS A 58 0.88 -7.70 -5.29
N GLU A 59 2.00 -8.35 -4.98
CA GLU A 59 2.45 -9.57 -5.67
C GLU A 59 1.49 -10.76 -5.47
N VAL A 60 0.85 -10.86 -4.30
CA VAL A 60 -0.19 -11.88 -4.03
C VAL A 60 -1.49 -11.57 -4.77
N ALA A 61 -1.87 -10.30 -4.82
CA ALA A 61 -3.09 -9.83 -5.46
C ALA A 61 -3.02 -9.81 -6.99
N ALA A 62 -1.82 -9.63 -7.54
CA ALA A 62 -1.59 -9.70 -8.96
C ALA A 62 -2.10 -11.07 -9.46
N PRO A 63 -3.05 -11.10 -10.43
CA PRO A 63 -3.45 -12.37 -11.01
C PRO A 63 -2.18 -13.06 -11.47
N ARG A 64 -2.02 -14.35 -11.15
CA ARG A 64 -0.94 -15.19 -11.67
C ARG A 64 -1.01 -15.12 -13.18
N ARG A 65 -0.42 -14.09 -13.79
CA ARG A 65 -0.23 -14.01 -15.22
C ARG A 65 0.58 -15.26 -15.50
N PRO A 66 0.07 -16.24 -16.27
CA PRO A 66 0.94 -17.28 -16.75
C PRO A 66 2.08 -16.53 -17.43
N ARG A 67 3.31 -16.76 -16.95
CA ARG A 67 4.51 -16.36 -17.68
C ARG A 67 4.34 -17.00 -19.05
N LEU A 68 3.88 -16.23 -20.03
CA LEU A 68 3.96 -16.62 -21.42
C LEU A 68 5.47 -16.73 -21.68
N LEU A 69 5.88 -17.98 -21.89
CA LEU A 69 7.21 -18.43 -22.28
C LEU A 69 7.70 -17.68 -23.53
#